data_AF-A0A962SD51-F1
#
_entry.id   AF-A0A962SD51-F1
#
_cell.length_a   1.000
_cell.length_b   1.000
_cell.length_c   1.000
_cell.angle_alpha   90.00
_cell.angle_beta   90.00
_cell.angle_gamma   90.00
#
_symmetry.space_group_name_H-M   'P 1'
#
loop_
_entity.id
_entity.type
_entity.pdbx_description
1 polymer ?
#
loop_
_entity_poly.entity_id
_entity_poly.type
_entity_poly.pdbx_seq_one_letter_code
_entity_poly.pdbx_strand_id
1 'polypeptide(L)'
;EYLMTGDAIAAPKAAEMGLVNYAVAPEELDARVEEFVARLQRGAKKAIRWSKVSVNIGLKQLAHSIMDASLGLEALSNMTADHQEAVTAFREKREPTFTGR
;
A
#
# COMPACT_ATOMS: atom_id res chain seq x y z
N GLU A 1 -1.60 10.26 9.05
CA GLU A 1 -2.80 9.78 9.75
C GLU A 1 -2.94 8.28 9.64
N TYR A 2 -3.36 7.73 8.48
CA TYR A 2 -3.60 6.28 8.32
C TYR A 2 -2.45 5.35 8.74
N LEU A 3 -1.20 5.69 8.45
CA LEU A 3 -0.04 4.89 8.89
C LEU A 3 0.15 4.88 10.41
N MET A 4 -0.37 5.88 11.11
CA MET A 4 -0.25 6.02 12.57
C MET A 4 -1.48 5.46 13.30
N THR A 5 -2.67 5.51 12.68
CA THR A 5 -3.92 5.06 13.30
C THR A 5 -4.32 3.65 12.90
N GLY A 6 -3.88 3.16 11.73
CA GLY A 6 -4.27 1.86 11.21
C GLY A 6 -5.69 1.82 10.64
N ASP A 7 -6.35 2.97 10.47
CA ASP A 7 -7.73 3.01 9.98
C ASP A 7 -7.85 2.45 8.55
N ALA A 8 -8.93 1.69 8.31
CA ALA A 8 -9.23 1.15 7.00
C ALA A 8 -9.70 2.26 6.04
N ILE A 9 -9.24 2.20 4.79
CA ILE A 9 -9.63 3.15 3.74
C ILE A 9 -10.62 2.46 2.79
N ALA A 10 -11.83 3.00 2.67
CA ALA A 10 -12.81 2.53 1.70
C ALA A 10 -12.36 2.84 0.26
N ALA A 11 -12.64 1.95 -0.69
CA ALA A 11 -12.18 2.06 -2.07
C ALA A 11 -12.54 3.39 -2.77
N PRO A 12 -13.77 3.94 -2.65
CA PRO A 12 -14.09 5.24 -3.24
C PRO A 12 -13.21 6.37 -2.70
N LYS A 13 -12.93 6.36 -1.39
CA LYS A 13 -12.07 7.37 -0.75
C LYS A 13 -10.61 7.20 -1.17
N ALA A 14 -10.14 5.97 -1.32
CA ALA A 14 -8.81 5.67 -1.85
C ALA A 14 -8.63 6.20 -3.29
N ALA A 15 -9.67 6.13 -4.13
CA ALA A 15 -9.64 6.70 -5.47
C ALA A 15 -9.63 8.23 -5.46
N GLU A 16 -10.47 8.85 -4.61
CA GLU A 16 -10.52 10.31 -4.44
C GLU A 16 -9.17 10.91 -4.02
N MET A 17 -8.46 10.24 -3.10
CA MET A 17 -7.14 10.68 -2.63
C MET A 17 -5.98 10.33 -3.58
N GLY A 18 -6.25 9.63 -4.68
CA GLY A 18 -5.23 9.18 -5.64
C GLY A 18 -4.35 8.01 -5.15
N LEU A 19 -4.76 7.30 -4.09
CA LEU A 19 -4.08 6.09 -3.63
C LEU A 19 -4.28 4.93 -4.62
N VAL A 20 -5.46 4.86 -5.24
CA VAL A 20 -5.76 3.98 -6.37
C VAL A 20 -6.31 4.81 -7.53
N ASN A 21 -6.20 4.29 -8.75
CA ASN A 21 -6.66 5.04 -9.94
C ASN A 21 -8.19 4.98 -10.14
N TYR A 22 -8.82 3.86 -9.78
CA TYR A 22 -10.25 3.62 -9.99
C TYR A 22 -10.81 2.77 -8.84
N ALA A 23 -12.06 3.02 -8.48
CA ALA A 23 -12.87 2.14 -7.63
C ALA A 23 -14.16 1.83 -8.40
N VAL A 24 -14.42 0.54 -8.65
CA VAL A 24 -15.57 0.04 -9.41
C VAL A 24 -16.32 -1.01 -8.59
N ALA A 25 -17.51 -1.41 -9.04
CA ALA A 25 -18.21 -2.52 -8.40
C ALA A 25 -17.37 -3.82 -8.51
N PRO A 26 -17.44 -4.73 -7.52
CA PRO A 26 -16.65 -5.97 -7.53
C PRO A 26 -16.78 -6.79 -8.83
N GLU A 27 -18.00 -6.89 -9.36
CA GLU A 27 -18.33 -7.59 -10.60
C GLU A 27 -17.77 -6.91 -11.88
N GLU A 28 -17.37 -5.65 -11.79
CA GLU A 28 -16.82 -4.88 -12.93
C GLU A 28 -15.28 -4.86 -12.92
N LEU A 29 -14.64 -5.33 -11.86
CA LEU A 29 -13.19 -5.21 -11.67
C LEU A 29 -12.42 -5.86 -12.83
N ASP A 30 -12.75 -7.10 -13.18
CA ASP A 30 -12.06 -7.85 -14.23
C ASP A 30 -12.24 -7.18 -15.60
N ALA A 31 -13.45 -6.72 -15.90
CA ALA A 31 -13.74 -6.00 -17.15
C ALA A 31 -12.94 -4.69 -17.24
N ARG A 32 -12.85 -3.94 -16.13
CA ARG A 32 -12.10 -2.69 -16.07
C ARG A 32 -10.59 -2.90 -16.24
N VAL A 33 -10.05 -3.97 -15.64
CA VAL A 33 -8.64 -4.37 -15.80
C VAL A 33 -8.35 -4.75 -17.25
N GLU A 34 -9.19 -5.59 -17.86
CA GLU A 34 -9.02 -6.04 -19.24
C GLU A 34 -9.04 -4.87 -20.22
N GLU A 35 -9.97 -3.93 -20.07
CA GLU A 35 -10.05 -2.71 -20.89
C GLU A 35 -8.74 -1.90 -20.81
N PHE A 36 -8.20 -1.70 -19.59
CA PHE A 36 -6.97 -0.95 -19.39
C PHE A 36 -5.75 -1.68 -19.98
N VAL A 37 -5.66 -3.00 -19.78
CA VAL A 37 -4.59 -3.83 -20.35
C VAL A 37 -4.64 -3.81 -21.87
N ALA A 38 -5.81 -4.01 -22.48
CA ALA A 38 -6.00 -3.96 -23.92
C ALA A 38 -5.58 -2.59 -24.51
N ARG A 39 -5.79 -1.50 -23.77
CA ARG A 39 -5.30 -0.17 -24.16
C ARG A 39 -3.78 -0.09 -24.15
N LEU A 40 -3.11 -0.60 -23.11
CA LEU A 40 -1.64 -0.63 -23.04
C LEU A 40 -1.02 -1.54 -24.11
N GLN A 41 -1.64 -2.69 -24.39
CA GLN A 41 -1.16 -3.65 -25.38
C GLN A 41 -1.14 -3.09 -26.80
N ARG A 42 -2.11 -2.23 -27.15
CA ARG A 42 -2.18 -1.53 -28.44
C ARG A 42 -1.18 -0.36 -28.55
N GLY A 43 -0.56 0.06 -27.45
CA GLY A 43 0.37 1.18 -27.43
C GLY A 43 1.81 0.84 -27.80
N ALA A 44 2.64 1.87 -27.96
CA ALA A 44 4.07 1.72 -28.21
C ALA A 44 4.79 1.18 -26.96
N LYS A 45 4.91 -0.16 -26.87
CA LYS A 45 5.42 -0.88 -25.69
C LYS A 45 6.75 -0.35 -25.13
N LYS A 46 7.71 0.01 -26.00
CA LYS A 46 8.99 0.59 -25.56
C LYS A 46 8.81 1.97 -24.91
N ALA A 47 8.02 2.84 -25.53
CA ALA A 47 7.74 4.17 -24.98
C ALA A 47 7.02 4.08 -23.63
N ILE A 48 5.96 3.26 -23.54
CA ILE A 48 5.23 3.03 -22.28
C ILE A 48 6.17 2.54 -21.18
N ARG A 49 7.03 1.56 -21.50
CA ARG A 49 8.02 1.03 -20.54
C ARG A 49 8.99 2.12 -20.09
N TRP A 50 9.56 2.89 -21.01
CA TRP A 50 10.54 3.92 -20.68
C TRP A 50 9.93 5.08 -19.92
N SER A 51 8.71 5.50 -20.26
CA SER A 51 7.95 6.48 -19.46
C SER A 51 7.72 5.96 -18.04
N LYS A 52 7.28 4.71 -17.86
CA LYS A 52 7.12 4.12 -16.52
C LYS A 52 8.45 4.10 -15.76
N VAL A 53 9.56 3.76 -16.42
CA VAL A 53 10.88 3.76 -15.79
C VAL A 53 11.25 5.17 -15.35
N SER A 54 11.21 6.15 -16.25
CA SER A 54 11.69 7.51 -15.99
C SER A 54 10.93 8.19 -14.87
N VAL A 55 9.59 8.12 -14.87
CA VAL A 55 8.77 8.76 -13.82
C VAL A 55 8.96 8.11 -12.44
N ASN A 56 9.38 6.85 -12.38
CA ASN A 56 9.60 6.14 -11.12
C ASN A 56 11.03 6.29 -10.56
N ILE A 57 11.97 6.93 -11.27
CA ILE A 57 13.35 7.07 -10.79
C ILE A 57 13.39 7.82 -9.45
N GLY A 58 12.74 8.98 -9.36
CA GLY A 58 12.72 9.79 -8.13
C GLY A 58 12.05 9.07 -6.96
N LEU A 59 10.93 8.38 -7.22
CA LEU A 59 10.25 7.58 -6.20
C LEU A 59 11.13 6.46 -5.65
N LYS A 60 11.89 5.77 -6.50
CA LYS A 60 12.82 4.73 -6.07
C LYS A 60 13.98 5.28 -5.25
N GLN A 61 14.52 6.43 -5.63
CA GLN A 61 15.59 7.08 -4.87
C GLN A 61 15.13 7.46 -3.46
N LEU A 62 13.94 8.06 -3.35
CA LEU A 62 13.34 8.38 -2.06
C LEU A 62 13.08 7.12 -1.22
N ALA A 63 12.50 6.09 -1.83
CA ALA A 63 12.28 4.81 -1.16
C ALA A 63 13.60 4.21 -0.63
N HIS A 64 14.65 4.15 -1.46
CA HIS A 64 15.95 3.64 -1.03
C HIS A 64 16.55 4.45 0.13
N SER A 65 16.36 5.78 0.16
CA SER A 65 16.93 6.60 1.24
C SER A 65 16.31 6.36 2.63
N ILE A 66 15.10 5.79 2.69
CA ILE A 66 14.39 5.55 3.96
C ILE A 66 14.24 4.06 4.28
N MET A 67 14.40 3.17 3.29
CA MET A 67 14.05 1.76 3.40
C MET A 67 14.78 1.04 4.53
N ASP A 68 16.09 1.24 4.66
CA ASP A 68 16.89 0.58 5.70
C ASP A 68 16.44 0.98 7.11
N ALA A 69 16.20 2.28 7.31
CA ALA A 69 15.70 2.79 8.59
C ALA A 69 14.29 2.27 8.89
N SER A 70 13.39 2.32 7.89
CA SER A 70 12.02 1.82 8.06
C SER A 70 11.99 0.33 8.40
N LEU A 71 12.78 -0.49 7.70
CA LEU A 71 12.86 -1.93 7.98
C LEU A 71 13.47 -2.22 9.36
N GLY A 72 14.52 -1.48 9.74
CA GLY A 72 15.13 -1.62 11.05
C GLY A 72 14.17 -1.27 12.20
N LEU A 73 13.43 -0.17 12.06
CA LEU A 73 12.45 0.26 13.05
C LEU A 73 11.24 -0.68 13.12
N GLU A 74 10.75 -1.17 11.98
CA GLU A 74 9.69 -2.18 11.92
C GLU A 74 10.12 -3.48 12.63
N ALA A 75 11.35 -3.93 12.40
CA ALA A 75 11.88 -5.12 13.05
C ALA A 75 11.94 -4.95 14.58
N LEU A 76 12.37 -3.78 15.07
CA LEU A 76 12.35 -3.46 16.50
C LEU A 76 10.92 -3.44 17.05
N SER A 77 9.97 -2.81 16.34
CA SER A 77 8.56 -2.78 16.71
C SER A 77 7.99 -4.20 16.86
N ASN A 78 8.30 -5.11 15.93
CA ASN A 78 7.83 -6.49 15.97
C ASN A 78 8.37 -7.30 17.17
N MET A 79 9.46 -6.85 17.79
CA MET A 79 10.05 -7.48 18.98
C MET A 79 9.45 -6.95 20.30
N THR A 80 8.63 -5.91 20.26
CA THR A 80 8.02 -5.30 21.44
C THR A 80 6.92 -6.17 22.03
N ALA A 81 6.64 -5.99 23.33
CA ALA A 81 5.50 -6.63 23.97
C ALA A 81 4.17 -6.11 23.40
N ASP A 82 4.11 -4.83 23.05
CA ASP A 82 2.95 -4.19 22.43
C ASP A 82 2.59 -4.82 21.08
N HIS A 83 3.58 -5.21 20.27
CA HIS A 83 3.30 -5.95 19.03
C HIS A 83 2.70 -7.33 19.31
N GLN A 84 3.24 -8.06 20.29
CA GLN A 84 2.71 -9.38 20.65
C GLN A 84 1.29 -9.29 21.22
N GLU A 85 1.01 -8.25 22.00
CA GLU A 85 -0.32 -7.93 22.49
C GLU A 85 -1.27 -7.59 21.33
N ALA A 86 -0.85 -6.76 20.36
CA ALA A 86 -1.66 -6.43 19.19
C ALA A 86 -2.06 -7.70 18.41
N VAL A 87 -1.10 -8.60 18.15
CA VAL A 87 -1.35 -9.87 17.45
C VAL A 87 -2.30 -10.77 18.26
N THR A 88 -2.10 -10.86 19.57
CA THR A 88 -2.93 -11.68 20.46
C THR A 88 -4.36 -11.14 20.54
N ALA A 89 -4.52 -9.84 20.78
CA ALA A 89 -5.80 -9.16 20.84
C ALA A 89 -6.59 -9.30 19.53
N PHE A 90 -5.91 -9.17 18.38
CA PHE A 90 -6.52 -9.39 17.07
C PHE A 90 -7.04 -10.82 16.89
N ARG A 91 -6.25 -11.84 17.31
CA ARG A 91 -6.67 -13.24 17.25
C ARG A 91 -7.85 -13.54 18.18
N GLU A 92 -7.85 -12.93 19.36
CA GLU A 92 -8.88 -13.09 20.39
C GLU A 92 -10.11 -12.19 20.16
N LYS A 93 -10.07 -11.31 19.14
CA LYS A 93 -11.12 -10.33 18.82
C LYS A 93 -11.48 -9.42 19.99
N ARG A 94 -10.46 -8.95 20.70
CA ARG A 94 -10.58 -7.99 21.80
C ARG A 94 -9.74 -6.75 21.51
N GLU A 95 -10.01 -5.68 22.26
CA GLU A 95 -9.19 -4.48 22.22
C GLU A 95 -7.80 -4.74 22.84
N PRO A 96 -6.70 -4.25 22.22
CA PRO A 96 -5.37 -4.38 22.78
C PRO A 96 -5.11 -3.36 23.91
N THR A 97 -4.25 -3.73 24.86
CA THR A 97 -3.76 -2.80 25.90
C THR A 97 -2.26 -2.56 25.77
N PHE A 98 -1.88 -1.39 25.26
CA PHE A 98 -0.49 -1.03 25.04
C PHE A 98 0.19 -0.45 26.28
N THR A 99 1.46 -0.79 26.48
CA THR A 99 2.28 -0.40 27.63
C THR A 99 3.52 0.41 27.26
N GLY A 100 3.78 0.58 25.96
CA GLY A 100 4.95 1.27 25.42
C GLY A 100 6.24 0.46 25.51
N ARG A 101 6.15 -0.88 25.53
CA ARG A 101 7.27 -1.81 25.74
C ARG A 101 7.30 -2.92 24.70
#